data_AF-A0A7V1IEW8-F1
#
_entry.id   AF-A0A7V1IEW8-F1
#
_cell.length_a   1.000
_cell.length_b   1.000
_cell.length_c   1.000
_cell.angle_alpha   90.00
_cell.angle_beta   90.00
_cell.angle_gamma   90.00
#
_symmetry.space_group_name_H-M   'P 1'
#
loop_
_entity.id
_entity.type
_entity.pdbx_description
1 polymer ?
#
loop_
_entity_poly.entity_id
_entity_poly.type
_entity_poly.pdbx_seq_one_letter_code
_entity_poly.pdbx_strand_id
1 'polypeptide(L)'
;MLSTTSQYAIRALGYIAVMDSENRIRSEVISRATGVPRRFLLKILNTLKSHGILTTSRGVGGGFSLARSADTIRLSEVVAIFEDFDRVRTGLLGDDFSTTSAFRAIDETLQAYHDRLSAFLHHTTIDVFSREDFPEVIWVNDLPSREL
;
A
#
# COMPACT_ATOMS: atom_id res chain seq x y z
N MET A 1 7.77 10.04 -6.31
CA MET A 1 6.36 9.59 -6.45
C MET A 1 6.34 8.09 -6.23
N LEU A 2 5.31 7.54 -5.58
CA LEU A 2 5.20 6.09 -5.37
C LEU A 2 4.82 5.38 -6.66
N SER A 3 5.33 4.16 -6.85
CA SER A 3 4.92 3.30 -7.96
C SER A 3 3.43 2.99 -7.90
N THR A 4 2.82 2.72 -9.05
CA THR A 4 1.43 2.27 -9.13
C THR A 4 1.20 1.00 -8.30
N THR A 5 2.19 0.11 -8.25
CA THR A 5 2.12 -1.13 -7.45
C THR A 5 2.02 -0.82 -5.95
N SER A 6 2.86 0.08 -5.44
CA SER A 6 2.83 0.51 -4.04
C SER A 6 1.51 1.19 -3.69
N GLN A 7 1.01 2.07 -4.57
CA GLN A 7 -0.29 2.72 -4.37
C GLN A 7 -1.44 1.69 -4.27
N TYR A 8 -1.44 0.67 -5.13
CA TYR A 8 -2.45 -0.38 -5.10
C TYR A 8 -2.31 -1.30 -3.88
N ALA A 9 -1.08 -1.59 -3.44
CA ALA A 9 -0.83 -2.34 -2.22
C ALA A 9 -1.38 -1.60 -0.99
N ILE A 10 -1.12 -0.30 -0.88
CA ILE A 10 -1.64 0.56 0.20
C ILE A 10 -3.17 0.58 0.19
N ARG A 11 -3.81 0.80 -0.97
CA ARG A 11 -5.29 0.78 -1.07
C ARG A 11 -5.89 -0.56 -0.67
N ALA A 12 -5.29 -1.67 -1.11
CA ALA A 12 -5.74 -3.01 -0.76
C ALA A 12 -5.62 -3.28 0.74
N LEU A 13 -4.49 -2.91 1.35
CA LEU A 13 -4.28 -3.07 2.79
C LEU A 13 -5.19 -2.18 3.63
N GLY A 14 -5.38 -0.91 3.22
CA GLY A 14 -6.31 0.00 3.88
C GLY A 14 -7.73 -0.55 3.86
N TYR A 15 -8.19 -1.05 2.71
CA TYR A 15 -9.53 -1.65 2.62
C TYR A 15 -9.65 -2.90 3.51
N ILE A 16 -8.63 -3.76 3.52
CA ILE A 16 -8.62 -4.95 4.38
C ILE A 16 -8.67 -4.52 5.86
N ALA A 17 -7.86 -3.55 6.27
CA ALA A 17 -7.80 -3.07 7.65
C ALA A 17 -9.12 -2.50 8.15
N VAL A 18 -9.78 -1.69 7.32
CA VAL A 18 -11.07 -1.06 7.65
C VAL A 18 -12.21 -2.08 7.75
N MET A 19 -12.08 -3.20 7.05
CA MET A 19 -13.01 -4.33 7.08
C MET A 19 -12.69 -5.36 8.15
N ASP A 20 -11.48 -5.34 8.70
CA ASP A 20 -11.04 -6.36 9.63
C ASP A 20 -11.50 -6.02 11.06
N SER A 21 -12.29 -6.94 11.60
CA SER A 21 -12.12 -7.30 13.00
C SER A 21 -12.09 -8.82 13.19
N GLU A 22 -12.73 -9.64 12.33
CA GLU A 22 -12.69 -11.12 12.45
C GLU A 22 -12.79 -11.95 11.13
N ASN A 23 -12.84 -11.33 9.94
CA ASN A 23 -13.19 -12.07 8.69
C ASN A 23 -12.19 -11.88 7.54
N ARG A 24 -11.92 -12.97 6.81
CA ARG A 24 -11.11 -12.96 5.58
C ARG A 24 -11.90 -12.38 4.40
N ILE A 25 -11.22 -11.59 3.57
CA ILE A 25 -11.83 -10.89 2.44
C ILE A 25 -11.35 -11.47 1.11
N ARG A 26 -12.27 -11.80 0.21
CA ARG A 26 -11.92 -12.32 -1.11
C ARG A 26 -11.32 -11.24 -2.01
N SER A 27 -10.46 -11.70 -2.93
CA SER A 27 -9.78 -10.84 -3.90
C SER A 27 -10.74 -10.04 -4.79
N GLU A 28 -11.91 -10.60 -5.08
CA GLU A 28 -12.97 -10.01 -5.89
C GLU A 28 -13.55 -8.78 -5.22
N VAL A 29 -13.78 -8.87 -3.91
CA VAL A 29 -14.33 -7.79 -3.10
C VAL A 29 -13.31 -6.66 -3.01
N ILE A 30 -12.06 -6.99 -2.67
CA ILE A 30 -10.96 -6.03 -2.60
C ILE A 30 -10.77 -5.35 -3.97
N SER A 31 -10.83 -6.11 -5.07
CA SER A 31 -10.68 -5.58 -6.43
C SER A 31 -11.75 -4.54 -6.77
N ARG A 32 -13.02 -4.82 -6.45
CA ARG A 32 -14.11 -3.88 -6.71
C ARG A 32 -14.01 -2.64 -5.81
N ALA A 33 -13.72 -2.82 -4.52
CA ALA A 33 -13.65 -1.72 -3.56
C ALA A 33 -12.48 -0.75 -3.85
N THR A 34 -11.36 -1.28 -4.33
CA THR A 34 -10.15 -0.49 -4.58
C THR A 34 -9.98 -0.05 -6.03
N GLY A 35 -10.82 -0.55 -6.95
CA GLY A 35 -10.70 -0.35 -8.39
C GLY A 35 -9.47 -1.02 -9.02
N VAL A 36 -8.73 -1.85 -8.27
CA VAL A 36 -7.51 -2.50 -8.77
C VAL A 36 -7.89 -3.74 -9.59
N PRO A 37 -7.42 -3.89 -10.84
CA PRO A 37 -7.73 -5.07 -11.65
C PRO A 37 -7.35 -6.38 -10.95
N ARG A 38 -8.31 -7.29 -10.80
CA ARG A 38 -8.19 -8.51 -9.98
C ARG A 38 -6.92 -9.32 -10.24
N ARG A 39 -6.54 -9.52 -11.51
CA ARG A 39 -5.33 -10.28 -11.88
C ARG A 39 -4.06 -9.63 -11.34
N PHE A 40 -3.99 -8.30 -11.35
CA PHE A 40 -2.85 -7.56 -10.82
C PHE A 40 -2.90 -7.51 -9.29
N LEU A 41 -4.07 -7.29 -8.72
CA LEU A 41 -4.29 -7.34 -7.28
C LEU A 41 -3.85 -8.67 -6.67
N LEU A 42 -4.20 -9.81 -7.27
CA LEU A 42 -3.77 -11.12 -6.78
C LEU A 42 -2.25 -11.26 -6.72
N LYS A 43 -1.50 -10.67 -7.65
CA LYS A 43 -0.03 -10.65 -7.58
C LYS A 43 0.44 -9.86 -6.36
N ILE A 44 -0.10 -8.66 -6.17
CA ILE A 44 0.20 -7.79 -5.02
C ILE A 44 -0.10 -8.50 -3.70
N LEU A 45 -1.32 -9.05 -3.55
CA LEU A 45 -1.74 -9.73 -2.33
C LEU A 45 -0.88 -10.97 -2.03
N ASN A 46 -0.49 -11.73 -3.06
CA ASN A 46 0.41 -12.86 -2.87
C ASN A 46 1.82 -12.43 -2.45
N THR A 47 2.34 -11.34 -3.00
CA THR A 47 3.64 -10.78 -2.57
C THR A 47 3.56 -10.27 -1.12
N LEU A 48 2.50 -9.56 -0.74
CA LEU A 48 2.28 -9.13 0.64
C LEU A 48 2.19 -10.32 1.60
N LYS A 49 1.53 -11.40 1.19
CA LYS A 49 1.45 -12.66 1.95
C LYS A 49 2.81 -13.33 2.08
N SER A 50 3.65 -13.35 1.05
CA SER A 50 5.01 -13.93 1.16
C SER A 50 5.93 -13.14 2.10
N HIS A 51 5.66 -11.84 2.27
CA HIS A 51 6.38 -10.97 3.21
C HIS A 51 5.72 -10.91 4.60
N GLY A 52 4.69 -11.73 4.86
CA GLY A 52 4.07 -11.81 6.17
C GLY A 52 3.18 -10.62 6.55
N ILE A 53 2.80 -9.76 5.61
CA ILE A 53 1.84 -8.67 5.86
C ILE A 53 0.41 -9.20 5.90
N LEU A 54 0.12 -10.20 5.06
CA LEU A 54 -1.19 -10.82 4.94
C LEU A 54 -1.13 -12.31 5.27
N THR A 55 -2.23 -12.85 5.78
CA THR A 55 -2.50 -14.29 5.77
C THR A 55 -3.60 -14.63 4.78
N THR A 56 -3.63 -15.87 4.31
CA THR A 56 -4.67 -16.33 3.38
C THR A 56 -5.08 -17.76 3.67
N SER A 57 -6.35 -18.07 3.41
CA SER A 57 -6.90 -19.43 3.40
C SER A 57 -7.57 -19.72 2.07
N ARG A 58 -7.54 -20.98 1.65
CA ARG A 58 -8.22 -21.48 0.43
C ARG A 58 -9.54 -22.17 0.82
N GLY A 59 -10.51 -22.17 -0.10
CA GLY A 59 -11.79 -22.86 0.07
C GLY A 59 -12.97 -21.91 0.33
N VAL A 60 -14.11 -22.48 0.72
CA VAL A 60 -15.32 -21.74 1.12
C VAL A 60 -15.00 -20.95 2.41
N GLY A 61 -15.19 -19.63 2.39
CA GLY A 61 -14.71 -18.73 3.46
C GLY A 61 -13.22 -18.36 3.36
N GLY A 62 -12.57 -18.66 2.23
CA GLY A 62 -11.20 -18.23 1.94
C GLY A 62 -11.08 -16.73 1.65
N GLY A 63 -9.84 -16.22 1.62
CA GLY A 63 -9.59 -14.79 1.41
C GLY A 63 -8.27 -14.33 2.02
N PHE A 64 -8.13 -13.02 2.19
CA PHE A 64 -6.99 -12.34 2.77
C PHE A 64 -7.41 -11.60 4.04
N SER A 65 -6.54 -11.60 5.05
CA SER A 65 -6.67 -10.78 6.26
C SER A 65 -5.28 -10.28 6.66
N LEU A 66 -5.22 -9.24 7.49
CA LEU A 66 -3.93 -8.79 8.00
C LEU A 66 -3.30 -9.91 8.86
N ALA A 67 -1.97 -10.02 8.80
CA ALA A 67 -1.24 -10.97 9.65
C ALA A 67 -1.02 -10.46 11.07
N ARG A 68 -1.19 -9.15 11.28
CA ARG A 68 -1.04 -8.42 12.54
C ARG A 68 -1.84 -7.13 12.50
N SER A 69 -1.99 -6.48 13.65
CA SER A 69 -2.82 -5.28 13.79
C SER A 69 -2.38 -4.14 12.85
N ALA A 70 -3.34 -3.42 12.26
CA ALA A 70 -3.12 -2.39 11.24
C ALA A 70 -2.24 -1.23 11.75
N ASP A 71 -2.38 -0.88 13.02
CA ASP A 71 -1.59 0.13 13.76
C ASP A 71 -0.11 -0.25 13.93
N THR A 72 0.27 -1.48 13.60
CA THR A 72 1.66 -1.93 13.60
C THR A 72 2.28 -1.96 12.20
N ILE A 73 1.48 -1.92 11.14
CA ILE A 73 1.94 -2.05 9.75
C ILE A 73 2.21 -0.66 9.18
N ARG A 74 3.48 -0.31 8.99
CA ARG A 74 3.89 1.01 8.47
C ARG A 74 3.73 1.08 6.95
N LEU A 75 3.42 2.26 6.41
CA LEU A 75 3.36 2.46 4.96
C LEU A 75 4.74 2.22 4.30
N SER A 76 5.84 2.61 4.97
CA SER A 76 7.20 2.38 4.47
C SER A 76 7.51 0.90 4.25
N GLU A 77 7.05 0.03 5.15
CA GLU A 77 7.20 -1.43 5.04
C GLU A 77 6.48 -1.98 3.80
N VAL A 78 5.27 -1.48 3.53
CA VAL A 78 4.51 -1.87 2.34
C VAL A 78 5.20 -1.39 1.06
N VAL A 79 5.69 -0.15 1.05
CA VAL A 79 6.37 0.44 -0.12
C VAL A 79 7.68 -0.30 -0.41
N ALA A 80 8.48 -0.61 0.61
CA ALA A 80 9.77 -1.28 0.48
C ALA A 80 9.69 -2.68 -0.17
N ILE A 81 8.52 -3.33 -0.12
CA ILE A 81 8.28 -4.63 -0.78
C ILE A 81 8.27 -4.50 -2.32
N PHE A 82 7.86 -3.34 -2.85
CA PHE A 82 7.62 -3.16 -4.28
C PHE A 82 8.59 -2.21 -4.96
N GLU A 83 9.22 -1.31 -4.21
CA GLU A 83 10.21 -0.37 -4.74
C GLU A 83 11.23 0.04 -3.68
N ASP A 84 12.42 0.40 -4.15
CA ASP A 84 13.50 0.89 -3.30
C ASP A 84 13.33 2.40 -3.09
N PHE A 85 12.39 2.76 -2.21
CA PHE A 85 11.99 4.15 -2.00
C PHE A 85 13.06 4.96 -1.28
N ASP A 86 13.67 4.41 -0.22
CA ASP A 86 14.66 5.11 0.60
C ASP A 86 16.03 5.25 -0.09
N ARG A 87 16.22 4.69 -1.29
CA ARG A 87 17.37 5.02 -2.14
C ARG A 87 17.21 6.41 -2.72
N VAL A 88 17.64 7.39 -1.94
CA VAL A 88 17.98 8.72 -2.41
C VAL A 88 18.92 8.59 -3.61
N ARG A 89 18.44 8.98 -4.79
CA ARG A 89 19.34 9.21 -5.93
C ARG A 89 20.00 10.56 -5.67
N THR A 90 21.17 10.56 -5.04
CA THR A 90 22.06 11.72 -5.06
C THR A 90 22.31 12.13 -6.52
N GLY A 91 22.17 13.42 -6.79
CA GLY A 91 22.27 13.99 -8.13
C GLY A 91 21.09 13.58 -9.01
N LEU A 92 19.92 14.22 -8.86
CA LEU A 92 18.80 14.03 -9.79
C LEU A 92 19.26 14.28 -11.24
N LEU A 93 20.24 15.17 -11.39
CA LEU A 93 20.86 15.56 -12.65
C LEU A 93 22.25 14.94 -12.88
N GLY A 94 22.73 14.09 -11.96
CA GLY A 94 24.08 13.54 -11.95
C GLY A 94 25.09 14.44 -11.22
N ASP A 95 26.10 13.82 -10.61
CA ASP A 95 27.11 14.49 -9.78
C ASP A 95 27.89 15.59 -10.54
N ASP A 96 28.00 15.46 -11.86
CA ASP A 96 28.74 16.37 -12.74
C ASP A 96 28.11 17.77 -12.88
N PHE A 97 26.81 17.92 -12.58
CA PHE A 97 26.07 19.19 -12.73
C PHE A 97 25.91 19.96 -11.40
N SER A 98 26.30 19.35 -10.28
CA SER A 98 26.18 19.87 -8.89
C SER A 98 26.99 21.16 -8.63
N THR A 99 27.88 21.54 -9.54
CA THR A 99 28.76 22.69 -9.41
C THR A 99 28.07 24.04 -9.67
N THR A 100 26.89 24.05 -10.31
CA THR A 100 26.11 25.29 -10.53
C THR A 100 25.08 25.49 -9.42
N SER A 101 24.98 26.71 -8.88
CA SER A 101 24.07 27.05 -7.77
C SER A 101 22.60 26.71 -8.01
N ALA A 102 22.11 26.83 -9.25
CA ALA A 102 20.74 26.49 -9.60
C ALA A 102 20.47 24.98 -9.54
N PHE A 103 21.37 24.13 -10.05
CA PHE A 103 21.22 22.68 -10.02
C PHE A 103 21.32 22.14 -8.59
N ARG A 104 22.24 22.69 -7.78
CA ARG A 104 22.31 22.40 -6.35
C ARG A 104 21.01 22.72 -5.62
N ALA A 105 20.43 23.89 -5.87
CA ALA A 105 19.16 24.27 -5.24
C ALA A 105 18.01 23.32 -5.60
N ILE A 106 17.98 22.83 -6.85
CA ILE A 106 17.02 21.81 -7.29
C ILE A 106 17.24 20.49 -6.53
N ASP A 107 18.48 19.99 -6.48
CA ASP A 107 18.81 18.74 -5.78
C ASP A 107 18.47 18.83 -4.28
N GLU A 108 18.82 19.93 -3.61
CA GLU A 108 18.50 20.17 -2.19
C GLU A 108 16.98 20.21 -1.95
N THR A 109 16.22 20.85 -2.84
CA THR A 109 14.75 20.93 -2.72
C THR A 109 14.11 19.55 -2.87
N LEU A 110 14.59 18.76 -3.83
CA LEU A 110 14.08 17.41 -4.07
C LEU A 110 14.46 16.46 -2.94
N GLN A 111 15.65 16.62 -2.37
CA GLN A 111 16.07 15.90 -1.18
C GLN A 111 15.13 16.18 -0.01
N ALA A 112 14.88 17.46 0.29
CA ALA A 112 13.99 17.85 1.38
C ALA A 112 12.56 17.30 1.20
N TYR A 113 12.06 17.29 -0.04
CA TYR A 113 10.77 16.67 -0.36
C TYR A 113 10.78 15.15 -0.13
N HIS A 114 11.84 14.48 -0.58
CA HIS A 114 12.02 13.05 -0.38
C HIS A 114 12.08 12.69 1.11
N ASP A 115 12.88 13.40 1.90
CA ASP A 115 13.03 13.18 3.33
C ASP A 115 11.68 13.32 4.06
N ARG A 116 10.90 14.35 3.70
CA ARG A 116 9.57 14.54 4.28
C ARG A 116 8.62 13.41 3.92
N LEU A 117 8.64 12.94 2.67
CA LEU A 117 7.80 11.83 2.24
C LEU A 117 8.23 10.50 2.89
N SER A 118 9.53 10.25 3.00
CA SER A 118 10.07 9.07 3.71
C SER A 118 9.65 9.09 5.18
N ALA A 119 9.85 10.22 5.87
CA ALA A 119 9.38 10.39 7.25
C ALA A 119 7.88 10.11 7.38
N PHE A 120 7.06 10.61 6.45
CA PHE A 120 5.63 10.34 6.41
C PHE A 120 5.30 8.85 6.31
N LEU A 121 5.93 8.14 5.37
CA LEU A 121 5.71 6.71 5.18
C LEU A 121 6.18 5.88 6.38
N HIS A 122 7.28 6.29 7.03
CA HIS A 122 7.80 5.63 8.21
C HIS A 122 6.96 5.86 9.44
N HIS A 123 6.33 7.03 9.62
CA HIS A 123 5.52 7.30 10.81
C HIS A 123 4.03 6.92 10.65
N THR A 124 3.56 6.68 9.43
CA THR A 124 2.15 6.40 9.16
C THR A 124 1.91 4.90 9.03
N THR A 125 0.84 4.43 9.64
CA THR A 125 0.43 3.03 9.68
C THR A 125 -0.88 2.82 8.92
N ILE A 126 -1.23 1.57 8.63
CA ILE A 126 -2.38 1.23 7.77
C ILE A 126 -3.73 1.55 8.44
N ASP A 127 -3.78 1.67 9.76
CA ASP A 127 -4.96 2.10 10.52
C ASP A 127 -5.37 3.57 10.26
N VAL A 128 -4.56 4.34 9.51
CA VAL A 128 -4.93 5.71 9.07
C VAL A 128 -6.20 5.74 8.22
N PHE A 129 -6.55 4.62 7.56
CA PHE A 129 -7.72 4.54 6.71
C PHE A 129 -8.99 4.26 7.51
N SER A 130 -10.10 4.81 7.03
CA SER A 130 -11.44 4.68 7.58
C SER A 130 -12.43 4.15 6.53
N ARG A 131 -13.68 3.89 6.94
CA ARG A 131 -14.73 3.45 6.00
C ARG A 131 -15.05 4.50 4.94
N GLU A 132 -14.92 5.78 5.27
CA GLU A 132 -15.26 6.89 4.37
C GLU A 132 -14.28 7.01 3.19
N ASP A 133 -13.09 6.40 3.30
CA ASP A 133 -12.07 6.39 2.25
C ASP A 133 -12.40 5.39 1.11
N PHE A 134 -13.42 4.55 1.28
CA PHE A 134 -13.80 3.50 0.34
C PHE A 134 -15.26 3.64 -0.12
N PRO A 135 -15.61 3.15 -1.33
CA PRO A 135 -16.99 3.25 -1.83
C PRO A 135 -17.98 2.50 -0.94
N GLU A 136 -19.08 3.15 -0.54
CA GLU A 136 -20.08 2.62 0.42
C GLU A 136 -20.76 1.30 -0.02
N VAL A 137 -20.72 0.95 -1.30
CA VAL A 137 -21.56 -0.14 -1.84
C VAL A 137 -20.91 -1.53 -1.70
N ILE A 138 -19.70 -1.62 -1.13
CA ILE A 138 -18.90 -2.86 -1.14
C ILE A 138 -18.41 -3.16 0.27
N TRP A 139 -19.33 -3.58 1.13
CA TRP A 139 -19.01 -4.09 2.47
C TRP A 139 -19.32 -5.58 2.56
N VAL A 140 -18.57 -6.31 3.39
CA VAL A 140 -18.69 -7.78 3.51
C VAL A 140 -20.13 -8.21 3.83
N ASN A 141 -20.86 -7.41 4.61
CA ASN A 141 -22.25 -7.69 4.99
C ASN A 141 -23.28 -7.37 3.88
N ASP A 142 -22.91 -6.59 2.88
CA ASP A 142 -23.79 -6.16 1.78
C ASP A 142 -23.64 -7.04 0.53
N LEU A 143 -22.75 -8.04 0.57
CA LEU A 143 -22.55 -8.98 -0.52
C LEU A 143 -23.53 -10.16 -0.40
N PRO A 144 -24.28 -10.52 -1.47
CA PRO A 144 -25.20 -11.65 -1.43
C PRO A 144 -24.44 -12.93 -1.05
N SER A 145 -25.06 -13.83 -0.28
CA SER A 145 -24.44 -15.02 0.31
C SER A 145 -23.75 -15.99 -0.68
N ARG A 146 -23.92 -15.78 -1.99
CA ARG A 146 -23.22 -16.51 -3.05
C ARG A 146 -21.85 -15.94 -3.39
N GLU A 147 -21.62 -14.68 -3.05
CA GLU A 147 -20.31 -14.11 -3.15
C GLU A 147 -19.48 -14.46 -1.92
N LEU A 148 -20.04 -14.52 -0.70
CA LEU A 148 -19.35 -14.84 0.56
C LEU A 148 -18.64 -16.20 0.60
#